data_AF-A0A927S241-F1
#
_entry.id   AF-A0A927S241-F1
#
_cell.length_a   1.000
_cell.length_b   1.000
_cell.length_c   1.000
_cell.angle_alpha   90.00
_cell.angle_beta   90.00
_cell.angle_gamma   90.00
#
_symmetry.space_group_name_H-M   'P 1'
#
loop_
_entity.id
_entity.type
_entity.pdbx_description
1 polymer ?
#
loop_
_entity_poly.entity_id
_entity_poly.type
_entity_poly.pdbx_seq_one_letter_code
_entity_poly.pdbx_strand_id
1 'polypeptide(L)'
;MEKSKTHWLADRTIEFITSQSNPWHAFVDIVLPHLPCRPSAPFSKMHASEDIPKWPGWDDEFINKPFAHAQQPWNWNLEAMQWPETAAQVARYYGVVSQIDDAIGKSLRTWILKTPL
;
A
#
# COMPACT_ATOMS: atom_id res chain seq x y z
N MET A 1 -15.51 10.88 8.98
CA MET A 1 -14.41 10.46 8.09
C MET A 1 -14.11 9.01 8.35
N GLU A 2 -14.05 8.19 7.30
CA GLU A 2 -13.67 6.78 7.41
C GLU A 2 -12.26 6.69 8.02
N LYS A 3 -12.12 6.08 9.21
CA LYS A 3 -10.80 5.84 9.80
C LYS A 3 -10.20 4.60 9.16
N SER A 4 -9.31 4.80 8.19
CA SER A 4 -8.55 3.71 7.60
C SER A 4 -7.70 2.98 8.64
N LYS A 5 -7.48 1.67 8.48
CA LYS A 5 -6.66 0.86 9.42
C LYS A 5 -5.26 1.45 9.62
N THR A 6 -4.65 1.99 8.56
CA THR A 6 -3.36 2.68 8.59
C THR A 6 -3.35 3.87 9.54
N HIS A 7 -4.36 4.73 9.47
CA HIS A 7 -4.42 5.92 10.32
C HIS A 7 -4.81 5.58 11.76
N TRP A 8 -5.63 4.54 11.95
CA TRP A 8 -5.90 4.01 13.29
C TRP A 8 -4.64 3.44 13.95
N LEU A 9 -3.80 2.71 13.20
CA LEU A 9 -2.51 2.22 13.71
C LEU A 9 -1.58 3.39 14.05
N ALA A 10 -1.47 4.40 13.19
CA ALA A 10 -0.70 5.61 13.49
C ALA A 10 -1.17 6.31 14.78
N ASP A 11 -2.49 6.40 15.01
CA ASP A 11 -3.04 6.93 16.26
C ASP A 11 -2.57 6.10 17.48
N ARG A 12 -2.63 4.77 17.40
CA ARG A 12 -2.15 3.88 18.47
C ARG A 12 -0.65 4.01 18.71
N THR A 13 0.14 4.12 17.64
CA THR A 13 1.59 4.33 17.71
C THR A 13 1.90 5.65 18.40
N ILE A 14 1.18 6.72 18.07
CA ILE A 14 1.35 8.03 18.69
C ILE A 14 1.00 7.98 20.18
N GLU A 15 -0.11 7.36 20.55
CA GLU A 15 -0.49 7.17 21.95
C GLU A 15 0.60 6.42 22.72
N PHE A 16 1.13 5.34 22.15
CA PHE A 16 2.26 4.61 22.74
C PHE A 16 3.49 5.51 22.90
N ILE A 17 3.96 6.18 21.84
CA ILE A 17 5.18 7.01 21.87
C ILE A 17 5.04 8.13 22.90
N THR A 18 3.87 8.79 22.95
CA THR A 18 3.62 9.93 23.85
C THR A 18 3.56 9.50 25.32
N SER A 19 3.13 8.28 25.65
CA SER A 19 3.10 7.78 27.02
C SER A 19 4.45 7.34 27.58
N GLN A 20 5.52 7.23 26.77
CA GLN A 20 6.82 6.73 27.25
C GLN A 20 7.64 7.81 27.97
N SER A 21 8.27 7.47 29.10
CA SER A 21 9.22 8.32 29.83
C SER A 21 10.64 7.75 29.89
N ASN A 22 10.81 6.46 29.57
CA ASN A 22 12.07 5.72 29.59
C ASN A 22 12.43 5.23 28.17
N PRO A 23 13.64 4.70 27.93
CA PRO A 23 13.97 4.04 26.66
C PRO A 23 12.92 2.99 26.28
N TRP A 24 12.53 2.98 25.01
CA TRP A 24 11.45 2.16 24.50
C TRP A 24 11.80 1.55 23.14
N HIS A 25 11.07 0.50 22.77
CA HIS A 25 11.10 -0.11 21.45
C HIS A 25 9.66 -0.32 20.99
N ALA A 26 9.36 0.04 19.73
CA ALA A 26 8.05 -0.14 19.13
C ALA A 26 8.18 -0.84 17.78
N PHE A 27 7.41 -1.91 17.60
CA PHE A 27 7.20 -2.55 16.30
C PHE A 27 5.76 -2.30 15.87
N VAL A 28 5.57 -1.69 14.70
CA VAL A 28 4.26 -1.34 14.15
C VAL A 28 4.06 -2.14 12.87
N ASP A 29 3.18 -3.13 12.92
CA ASP A 29 2.89 -4.01 11.79
C ASP A 29 1.75 -3.46 10.93
N ILE A 30 2.08 -3.04 9.71
CA ILE A 30 1.12 -2.58 8.72
C ILE A 30 1.03 -3.64 7.62
N VAL A 31 -0.03 -4.45 7.64
CA VAL A 31 -0.27 -5.54 6.67
C VAL A 31 -0.48 -5.03 5.24
N LEU A 32 -0.90 -3.76 5.09
CA LEU A 32 -1.05 -3.13 3.78
C LEU A 32 0.34 -2.84 3.16
N PRO A 33 0.49 -2.92 1.83
CA PRO A 33 -0.55 -2.90 0.80
C PRO A 33 -1.02 -4.29 0.31
N HIS A 34 -1.01 -5.32 1.17
CA HIS A 34 -1.59 -6.61 0.81
C HIS A 34 -3.04 -6.48 0.31
N LEU A 35 -3.39 -7.28 -0.71
CA LEU A 35 -4.71 -7.30 -1.33
C LEU A 35 -5.81 -7.76 -0.34
N PRO A 36 -7.07 -7.31 -0.50
CA PRO A 36 -7.55 -6.34 -1.47
C PRO A 36 -7.19 -4.89 -1.09
N CYS A 37 -6.71 -4.10 -2.06
CA CYS A 37 -6.40 -2.68 -1.86
C CYS A 37 -7.68 -1.83 -1.88
N ARG A 38 -8.03 -1.24 -0.73
CA ARG A 38 -9.20 -0.38 -0.52
C ARG A 38 -8.78 0.92 0.19
N PRO A 39 -8.11 1.85 -0.51
CA PRO A 39 -7.76 3.14 0.07
C PRO A 39 -9.01 3.96 0.38
N SER A 40 -8.96 4.79 1.41
CA SER A 40 -9.99 5.78 1.72
C SER A 40 -9.70 7.10 1.01
N ALA A 41 -10.72 7.94 0.83
CA ALA A 41 -10.48 9.30 0.34
C ALA A 41 -9.57 10.07 1.33
N PRO A 42 -8.63 10.91 0.86
CA PRO A 42 -8.44 11.32 -0.55
C PRO A 42 -7.61 10.34 -1.38
N PHE A 43 -6.90 9.39 -0.76
CA PHE A 43 -5.97 8.48 -1.43
C PHE A 43 -6.61 7.61 -2.50
N SER A 44 -7.89 7.25 -2.34
CA SER A 44 -8.68 6.52 -3.34
C SER A 44 -8.89 7.26 -4.66
N LYS A 45 -8.62 8.56 -4.70
CA LYS A 45 -8.73 9.42 -5.89
C LYS A 45 -7.39 10.01 -6.33
N MET A 46 -6.28 9.61 -5.69
CA MET A 46 -4.97 10.24 -5.87
C MET A 46 -4.28 9.82 -7.17
N HIS A 47 -4.57 8.60 -7.65
CA HIS A 47 -3.97 8.02 -8.85
C HIS A 47 -5.09 7.66 -9.82
N ALA A 48 -5.05 8.20 -11.04
CA ALA A 48 -5.95 7.82 -12.11
C ALA A 48 -5.45 6.51 -12.76
N SER A 49 -6.37 5.60 -13.10
CA SER A 49 -6.01 4.32 -13.73
C SER A 49 -5.40 4.50 -15.12
N GLU A 50 -5.83 5.54 -15.82
CA GLU A 50 -5.44 5.85 -17.19
C GLU A 50 -3.98 6.32 -17.28
N ASP A 51 -3.45 6.86 -16.18
CA ASP A 51 -2.07 7.33 -16.07
C ASP A 51 -1.09 6.21 -15.70
N ILE A 52 -1.59 5.01 -15.35
CA ILE A 52 -0.73 3.86 -15.00
C ILE A 52 -0.15 3.28 -16.29
N PRO A 53 1.18 3.32 -16.49
CA PRO A 53 1.78 2.81 -17.70
C PRO A 53 1.69 1.28 -17.73
N LYS A 54 1.38 0.74 -18.92
CA LYS A 54 1.42 -0.69 -19.18
C LYS A 54 2.78 -1.26 -18.81
N TRP A 55 2.78 -2.31 -17.99
CA TRP A 55 4.03 -2.95 -17.59
C TRP A 55 4.74 -3.53 -18.82
N PRO A 56 6.07 -3.40 -18.92
CA PRO A 56 6.82 -3.91 -20.07
C PRO A 56 6.59 -5.40 -20.36
N GLY A 57 6.34 -6.19 -19.31
CA GLY A 57 6.09 -7.64 -19.43
C GLY A 57 4.62 -8.04 -19.45
N TRP A 58 3.67 -7.13 -19.68
CA TRP A 58 2.24 -7.48 -19.68
C TRP A 58 1.87 -8.41 -20.84
N ASP A 59 2.38 -8.16 -22.04
CA ASP A 59 2.11 -8.98 -23.24
C ASP A 59 3.16 -10.09 -23.44
N ASP A 60 3.79 -10.56 -22.36
CA ASP A 60 4.86 -11.55 -22.46
C ASP A 60 4.31 -12.92 -22.87
N GLU A 61 4.82 -13.46 -23.97
CA GLU A 61 4.40 -14.77 -24.49
C GLU A 61 5.05 -15.96 -23.76
N PHE A 62 5.90 -15.68 -22.75
CA PHE A 62 6.62 -16.67 -21.94
C PHE A 62 7.52 -17.64 -22.74
N ILE A 63 7.96 -17.26 -23.95
CA ILE A 63 8.88 -18.06 -24.78
C ILE A 63 10.20 -18.30 -24.04
N ASN A 64 10.65 -19.56 -24.00
CA ASN A 64 11.88 -19.99 -23.30
C ASN A 64 11.91 -19.65 -21.80
N LYS A 65 10.74 -19.54 -21.14
CA LYS A 65 10.63 -19.33 -19.68
C LYS A 65 10.14 -20.59 -18.95
N PRO A 66 10.42 -20.72 -17.65
CA PRO A 66 9.88 -21.82 -16.85
C PRO A 66 8.35 -21.88 -16.91
N PHE A 67 7.80 -23.09 -17.00
CA PHE A 67 6.36 -23.35 -17.02
C PHE A 67 5.58 -22.61 -15.92
N ALA A 68 6.18 -22.51 -14.73
CA ALA A 68 5.58 -21.83 -13.58
C ALA A 68 5.17 -20.38 -13.87
N HIS A 69 5.82 -19.67 -14.79
CA HIS A 69 5.46 -18.29 -15.15
C HIS A 69 4.13 -18.24 -15.92
N ALA A 70 3.99 -19.09 -16.94
CA ALA A 70 2.76 -19.19 -17.73
C ALA A 70 1.58 -19.73 -16.90
N GLN A 71 1.86 -20.45 -15.80
CA GLN A 71 0.83 -20.95 -14.88
C GLN A 71 0.27 -19.87 -13.93
N GLN A 72 1.00 -18.78 -13.66
CA GLN A 72 0.55 -17.77 -12.69
C GLN A 72 -0.78 -17.11 -13.04
N PRO A 73 -1.04 -16.67 -14.29
CA PRO A 73 -2.35 -16.13 -14.66
C PRO A 73 -3.48 -17.12 -14.40
N TRP A 74 -3.26 -18.42 -14.62
CA TRP A 74 -4.27 -19.46 -14.36
C TRP A 74 -4.55 -19.66 -12.87
N ASN A 75 -3.49 -19.72 -12.07
CA ASN A 75 -3.62 -19.90 -10.61
C ASN A 75 -4.41 -18.76 -9.95
N TRP A 76 -4.42 -17.58 -10.57
CA TRP A 76 -5.09 -16.38 -10.06
C TRP A 76 -6.35 -16.00 -10.85
N ASN A 77 -6.77 -16.82 -11.83
CA ASN A 77 -7.88 -16.54 -12.76
C ASN A 77 -7.78 -15.16 -13.44
N LEU A 78 -6.61 -14.85 -14.00
CA LEU A 78 -6.28 -13.57 -14.64
C LEU A 78 -6.18 -13.66 -16.17
N GLU A 79 -6.45 -14.82 -16.77
CA GLU A 79 -6.24 -15.10 -18.19
C GLU A 79 -7.09 -14.22 -19.11
N ALA A 80 -8.27 -13.84 -18.65
CA ALA A 80 -9.17 -12.92 -19.35
C ALA A 80 -9.01 -11.46 -18.92
N MET A 81 -8.16 -11.16 -17.92
CA MET A 81 -8.01 -9.81 -17.39
C MET A 81 -7.33 -8.91 -18.44
N GLN A 82 -7.94 -7.77 -18.75
CA GLN A 82 -7.33 -6.79 -19.63
C GLN A 82 -6.54 -5.75 -18.83
N TRP A 83 -5.67 -5.03 -19.53
CA TRP A 83 -4.80 -4.03 -18.92
C TRP A 83 -5.56 -2.95 -18.12
N PRO A 84 -6.68 -2.37 -18.61
CA PRO A 84 -7.42 -1.34 -17.86
C PRO A 84 -7.89 -1.81 -16.47
N GLU A 85 -8.31 -3.07 -16.33
CA GLU A 85 -8.76 -3.67 -15.08
C GLU A 85 -7.61 -3.86 -14.10
N THR A 86 -6.44 -4.26 -14.60
CA THR A 86 -5.22 -4.32 -13.79
C THR A 86 -4.74 -2.94 -13.40
N ALA A 87 -4.72 -1.98 -14.33
CA ALA A 87 -4.35 -0.59 -14.07
C ALA A 87 -5.21 0.01 -12.96
N ALA A 88 -6.52 -0.27 -12.94
CA ALA A 88 -7.42 0.14 -11.86
C ALA A 88 -7.07 -0.49 -10.49
N GLN A 89 -6.59 -1.73 -10.46
CA GLN A 89 -6.09 -2.37 -9.23
C GLN A 89 -4.76 -1.76 -8.77
N VAL A 90 -3.85 -1.49 -9.71
CA VAL A 90 -2.56 -0.85 -9.45
C VAL A 90 -2.75 0.57 -8.91
N ALA A 91 -3.67 1.36 -9.48
CA ALA A 91 -4.00 2.69 -8.98
C ALA A 91 -4.48 2.66 -7.51
N ARG A 92 -5.30 1.66 -7.14
CA ARG A 92 -5.72 1.45 -5.73
C ARG A 92 -4.55 1.05 -4.85
N TYR A 93 -3.65 0.19 -5.34
CA TYR A 93 -2.43 -0.19 -4.62
C TYR A 93 -1.56 1.04 -4.35
N TYR A 94 -1.32 1.90 -5.35
CA TYR A 94 -0.60 3.17 -5.16
C TYR A 94 -1.31 4.09 -4.17
N GLY A 95 -2.65 4.17 -4.22
CA GLY A 95 -3.42 4.91 -3.22
C GLY A 95 -3.18 4.38 -1.79
N VAL A 96 -3.14 3.05 -1.60
CA VAL A 96 -2.83 2.46 -0.29
C VAL A 96 -1.40 2.78 0.13
N VAL A 97 -0.42 2.73 -0.77
CA VAL A 97 0.97 3.12 -0.47
C VAL A 97 1.03 4.59 -0.02
N SER A 98 0.39 5.51 -0.73
CA SER A 98 0.32 6.93 -0.32
C SER A 98 -0.38 7.11 1.04
N GLN A 99 -1.39 6.31 1.34
CA GLN A 99 -2.08 6.33 2.63
C GLN A 99 -1.22 5.79 3.79
N ILE A 100 -0.36 4.80 3.51
CA ILE A 100 0.63 4.29 4.46
C ILE A 100 1.69 5.37 4.72
N ASP A 101 2.20 6.01 3.67
CA ASP A 101 3.19 7.08 3.77
C ASP A 101 2.69 8.23 4.67
N ASP A 102 1.46 8.69 4.47
CA ASP A 102 0.88 9.74 5.33
C ASP A 102 0.74 9.29 6.79
N ALA A 103 0.33 8.04 7.04
CA ALA A 103 0.22 7.48 8.38
C ALA A 103 1.58 7.35 9.10
N ILE A 104 2.63 6.97 8.36
CA ILE A 104 4.01 6.96 8.85
C ILE A 104 4.45 8.38 9.18
N GLY A 105 4.24 9.33 8.25
CA GLY A 105 4.57 10.73 8.45
C GLY A 105 3.89 11.33 9.68
N LYS A 106 2.62 10.98 9.92
CA LYS A 106 1.87 11.39 11.12
C LYS A 106 2.55 10.91 12.41
N SER A 107 2.99 9.65 12.44
CA SER A 107 3.69 9.07 13.59
C SER A 107 5.05 9.72 13.84
N LEU A 108 5.85 9.91 12.78
CA LEU A 108 7.18 10.52 12.85
C LEU A 108 7.14 11.98 13.28
N ARG A 109 6.20 12.78 12.76
CA ARG A 109 6.03 14.19 13.18
C ARG A 109 5.83 14.31 14.68
N THR A 110 5.04 13.43 15.28
CA THR A 110 4.78 13.45 16.73
C THR A 110 6.03 13.08 17.53
N TRP A 111 6.81 12.11 17.06
CA TRP A 111 8.09 11.76 17.70
C TRP A 111 9.08 12.92 17.68
N ILE A 112 9.28 13.57 16.52
CA ILE A 112 10.20 14.71 16.37
C ILE A 112 9.84 15.84 17.36
N LEU A 113 8.55 16.14 17.53
CA LEU A 113 8.10 17.19 18.44
C LEU A 113 8.32 16.85 19.93
N LYS A 114 8.35 15.56 20.29
CA LYS A 114 8.58 15.11 21.68
C LYS A 114 10.08 15.06 22.04
N THR A 115 10.95 14.86 21.06
CA THR A 115 12.41 14.86 21.22
C THR A 115 13.03 15.93 20.33
N PRO A 116 12.93 17.23 20.70
CA PRO A 116 13.66 18.27 20.00
C PRO A 116 15.17 17.98 20.11
N LEU A 117 15.84 17.98 18.95
CA LEU A 117 17.29 17.85 18.82
C LEU A 117 18.03 19.00 19.53
#